data_AF-A0A961J426-F1
#
_entry.id   AF-A0A961J426-F1
#
_cell.length_a   1.000
_cell.length_b   1.000
_cell.length_c   1.000
_cell.angle_alpha   90.00
_cell.angle_beta   90.00
_cell.angle_gamma   90.00
#
_symmetry.space_group_name_H-M   'P 1'
#
loop_
_entity.id
_entity.type
_entity.pdbx_description
1 polymer ?
#
loop_
_entity_poly.entity_id
_entity_poly.type
_entity_poly.pdbx_seq_one_letter_code
_entity_poly.pdbx_strand_id
1 'polypeptide(L)'
;MAVLTAFQSIDMLSTAPPSGAPDAQGASRIVFRSGVVTITFSGAFSFDNTGQISGTLTDVQAEANGAAGLSITGFSADAGAVFDALLVAHDAQAAYGIILAGNDTLTGSDGNDVLLGFDGADVMSGGAGDDTLSGMNGSDTLRGGDGDDEVYGFDGDDLLMGGAGTDIVAGLAGNDLLLGADYGAFDAAAGQILRLYRATLGRDPDAGGLIQWAEMRAGGTSLDQIAVGFVQSPEFQQFYGPLDDAQFVTLLYHNVLMREPDAPGLDAWVSQLGSGTSRQQVVLGFSESAEFQNGTAQDSYAYYRDGLKASFADDTYRLYLATLGREPDAAGHEHWATQLANGSSYAGVVSGFVDSPEFRQTYGTLTDAEFVALLYQNVLHRTPDQAGLDGWLARMATGTTRQGVVEGFAQSAEFIAASAGAMTAWMRGDATNPDWRNSGFDDLMTGGAGQDTLFGGFGSDAFVFLVEDGAGAGSQDTIIGLEPWDMIGFSGGTGNFGYADAAEALTHFSDQSGNVVFSDQGHTVTFVGADMAWFTPEMIFVDQS
;
A
#
# COMPACT_ATOMS: atom_id res chain seq x y z
N MET A 1 -8.11 22.04 4.40
CA MET A 1 -7.64 23.34 3.83
C MET A 1 -6.72 24.12 4.81
N ALA A 2 -5.96 23.42 5.66
CA ALA A 2 -4.91 24.01 6.51
C ALA A 2 -3.48 23.76 5.97
N VAL A 3 -3.32 22.89 4.97
CA VAL A 3 -2.02 22.59 4.33
C VAL A 3 -1.87 23.23 2.94
N LEU A 4 -2.97 23.50 2.21
CA LEU A 4 -2.92 24.36 1.00
C LEU A 4 -2.48 25.80 1.32
N THR A 5 -2.49 26.20 2.60
CA THR A 5 -2.01 27.48 3.11
C THR A 5 -0.63 27.39 3.79
N ALA A 6 -0.06 26.21 3.99
CA ALA A 6 1.30 26.05 4.53
C ALA A 6 2.39 26.26 3.47
N PHE A 7 2.08 26.05 2.19
CA PHE A 7 3.02 26.24 1.08
C PHE A 7 2.67 27.35 0.08
N GLN A 8 1.67 28.20 0.38
CA GLN A 8 1.44 29.45 -0.39
C GLN A 8 2.46 30.56 -0.11
N SER A 9 3.48 30.32 0.71
CA SER A 9 4.65 31.18 0.81
C SER A 9 5.94 30.41 0.62
N ILE A 10 6.07 29.69 -0.50
CA ILE A 10 7.34 29.78 -1.22
C ILE A 10 7.41 31.23 -1.72
N ASP A 11 7.96 32.12 -0.89
CA ASP A 11 8.37 33.45 -1.33
C ASP A 11 9.61 33.26 -2.21
N MET A 12 9.39 32.75 -3.43
CA MET A 12 10.36 32.81 -4.52
C MET A 12 10.50 34.28 -4.90
N LEU A 13 11.30 35.02 -4.13
CA LEU A 13 11.79 36.34 -4.51
C LEU A 13 12.73 36.19 -5.71
N SER A 14 12.13 36.00 -6.88
CA SER A 14 12.79 36.13 -8.17
C SER A 14 11.75 36.41 -9.27
N THR A 15 11.01 37.52 -9.14
CA THR A 15 10.56 38.27 -10.33
C THR A 15 11.55 39.42 -10.54
N ALA A 16 12.36 39.33 -11.59
CA ALA A 16 13.54 40.16 -11.82
C ALA A 16 13.25 41.68 -12.00
N PRO A 17 14.29 42.54 -12.10
CA PRO A 17 14.82 43.43 -11.07
C PRO A 17 14.28 44.89 -11.15
N PRO A 18 14.29 45.64 -10.03
CA PRO A 18 14.47 47.10 -10.07
C PRO A 18 15.80 47.48 -9.43
N SER A 19 16.76 47.88 -10.28
CA SER A 19 17.96 48.65 -9.93
C SER A 19 18.87 48.09 -8.82
N GLY A 20 19.90 47.34 -9.25
CA GLY A 20 21.27 47.45 -8.77
C GLY A 20 21.53 47.48 -7.27
N ALA A 21 21.80 46.31 -6.69
CA ALA A 21 23.16 45.97 -6.26
C ALA A 21 23.21 44.46 -5.94
N PRO A 22 24.29 43.74 -6.27
CA PRO A 22 24.61 42.52 -5.53
C PRO A 22 24.72 42.90 -4.03
N ASP A 23 24.49 41.95 -3.12
CA ASP A 23 25.04 42.14 -1.79
C ASP A 23 26.56 42.40 -1.90
N ALA A 24 27.20 42.91 -0.85
CA ALA A 24 28.57 43.40 -0.94
C ALA A 24 29.63 42.34 -1.35
N GLN A 25 29.22 41.10 -1.69
CA GLN A 25 30.07 39.97 -2.03
C GLN A 25 29.64 39.19 -3.30
N GLY A 26 28.43 39.37 -3.84
CA GLY A 26 28.07 38.89 -5.18
C GLY A 26 27.64 37.42 -5.29
N ALA A 27 27.07 36.83 -4.23
CA ALA A 27 26.58 35.45 -4.24
C ALA A 27 25.04 35.36 -4.38
N SER A 28 24.54 34.37 -5.13
CA SER A 28 23.13 33.98 -5.12
C SER A 28 22.82 33.26 -3.80
N ARG A 29 21.58 33.38 -3.28
CA ARG A 29 21.17 32.74 -2.01
C ARG A 29 19.85 31.97 -2.17
N ILE A 30 19.79 30.74 -1.63
CA ILE A 30 18.55 29.95 -1.47
C ILE A 30 18.26 29.90 0.02
N VAL A 31 17.04 30.20 0.43
CA VAL A 31 16.66 30.20 1.85
C VAL A 31 15.43 29.32 2.05
N PHE A 32 15.62 28.20 2.72
CA PHE A 32 14.53 27.36 3.21
C PHE A 32 14.15 27.84 4.60
N ARG A 33 12.85 28.06 4.83
CA ARG A 33 12.32 28.47 6.12
C ARG A 33 11.28 27.48 6.57
N SER A 34 11.60 26.74 7.62
CA SER A 34 10.60 26.14 8.50
C SER A 34 10.30 27.15 9.62
N GLY A 35 9.15 27.01 10.29
CA GLY A 35 8.86 27.75 11.52
C GLY A 35 9.92 27.59 12.62
N VAL A 36 10.84 26.62 12.49
CA VAL A 36 11.85 26.24 13.47
C VAL A 36 13.30 26.52 12.99
N VAL A 37 13.60 26.38 11.69
CA VAL A 37 14.97 26.49 11.15
C VAL A 37 14.99 27.31 9.85
N THR A 38 16.03 28.12 9.69
CA THR A 38 16.39 28.77 8.43
C THR A 38 17.64 28.13 7.86
N ILE A 39 17.57 27.54 6.66
CA ILE A 39 18.75 27.02 5.95
C ILE A 39 19.04 27.93 4.77
N THR A 40 20.21 28.56 4.78
CA THR A 40 20.72 29.42 3.70
C THR A 40 21.82 28.71 2.95
N PHE A 41 21.60 28.48 1.65
CA PHE A 41 22.65 28.10 0.71
C PHE A 41 23.17 29.35 0.01
N SER A 42 24.49 29.48 -0.13
CA SER A 42 25.13 30.59 -0.86
C SER A 42 26.11 30.07 -1.89
N GLY A 43 26.08 30.63 -3.11
CA GLY A 43 26.98 30.18 -4.17
C GLY A 43 26.78 30.87 -5.51
N ALA A 44 27.50 30.38 -6.52
CA ALA A 44 27.32 30.77 -7.91
C ALA A 44 26.44 29.73 -8.59
N PHE A 45 25.12 29.95 -8.54
CA PHE A 45 24.12 29.06 -9.13
C PHE A 45 23.03 29.84 -9.88
N SER A 46 22.35 29.14 -10.79
CA SER A 46 21.22 29.61 -11.59
C SER A 46 20.06 28.62 -11.54
N PHE A 47 18.84 29.11 -11.63
CA PHE A 47 17.65 28.30 -11.85
C PHE A 47 17.31 28.26 -13.33
N ASP A 48 16.84 27.13 -13.82
CA ASP A 48 16.12 27.07 -15.08
C ASP A 48 14.60 27.20 -14.87
N ASN A 49 13.86 27.11 -15.97
CA ASN A 49 12.41 27.31 -15.98
C ASN A 49 11.63 26.09 -15.44
N THR A 50 12.32 25.00 -15.11
CA THR A 50 11.78 23.78 -14.48
C THR A 50 12.14 23.70 -13.00
N GLY A 51 12.83 24.71 -12.45
CA GLY A 51 13.23 24.75 -11.04
C GLY A 51 14.59 24.10 -10.75
N GLN A 52 15.28 23.60 -11.77
CA GLN A 52 16.57 22.92 -11.60
C GLN A 52 17.66 23.94 -11.24
N ILE A 53 18.45 23.63 -10.21
CA ILE A 53 19.58 24.45 -9.78
C ILE A 53 20.84 23.97 -10.50
N SER A 54 21.50 24.87 -11.23
CA SER A 54 22.79 24.62 -11.89
C SER A 54 23.86 25.56 -11.33
N GLY A 55 24.96 25.01 -10.79
CA GLY A 55 26.11 25.81 -10.35
C GLY A 55 26.87 25.23 -9.17
N THR A 56 27.68 26.06 -8.52
CA THR A 56 28.50 25.67 -7.36
C THR A 56 28.00 26.37 -6.11
N LEU A 57 27.51 25.59 -5.15
CA LEU A 57 27.26 26.05 -3.79
C LEU A 57 28.60 26.19 -3.07
N THR A 58 28.76 27.23 -2.28
CA THR A 58 30.03 27.56 -1.60
C THR A 58 29.91 27.64 -0.10
N ASP A 59 28.68 27.81 0.43
CA ASP A 59 28.41 27.86 1.86
C ASP A 59 26.99 27.36 2.16
N VAL A 60 26.83 26.71 3.32
CA VAL A 60 25.54 26.27 3.86
C VAL A 60 25.48 26.73 5.31
N GLN A 61 24.53 27.61 5.63
CA GLN A 61 24.30 28.10 6.98
C GLN A 61 22.91 27.69 7.46
N ALA A 62 22.85 26.90 8.52
CA ALA A 62 21.62 26.59 9.23
C ALA A 62 21.54 27.45 10.50
N GLU A 63 20.53 28.30 10.58
CA GLU A 63 20.21 29.09 11.76
C GLU A 63 18.92 28.55 12.38
N ALA A 64 19.01 27.97 13.57
CA ALA A 64 17.85 27.63 14.37
C ALA A 64 17.21 28.93 14.87
N ASN A 65 15.91 29.09 14.68
CA ASN A 65 15.15 30.25 15.16
C ASN A 65 14.87 30.13 16.69
N GLY A 66 15.89 29.78 17.48
CA GLY A 66 15.83 29.75 18.95
C GLY A 66 16.18 28.44 19.65
N ALA A 67 16.56 27.36 18.95
CA ALA A 67 16.95 26.09 19.56
C ALA A 67 18.47 25.87 19.56
N ALA A 68 19.04 25.46 20.69
CA ALA A 68 20.43 25.03 20.81
C ALA A 68 20.50 23.50 20.62
N GLY A 69 21.34 23.00 19.71
CA GLY A 69 21.53 21.55 19.57
C GLY A 69 21.90 21.00 18.18
N LEU A 70 22.00 21.82 17.14
CA LEU A 70 22.29 21.33 15.79
C LEU A 70 23.69 20.66 15.70
N SER A 71 23.76 19.40 15.26
CA SER A 71 25.01 18.76 14.86
C SER A 71 24.89 18.17 13.46
N ILE A 72 25.76 18.60 12.56
CA ILE A 72 25.89 18.04 11.21
C ILE A 72 26.83 16.83 11.32
N THR A 73 26.32 15.61 11.12
CA THR A 73 27.11 14.38 11.09
C THR A 73 27.01 13.74 9.72
N GLY A 74 28.07 13.86 8.93
CA GLY A 74 28.16 13.28 7.59
C GLY A 74 28.42 14.35 6.53
N PHE A 75 29.66 14.40 6.03
CA PHE A 75 30.02 15.18 4.85
C PHE A 75 30.82 14.23 3.95
N SER A 76 30.16 13.70 2.91
CA SER A 76 30.85 13.03 1.82
C SER A 76 30.95 14.04 0.68
N ALA A 77 32.18 14.42 0.34
CA ALA A 77 32.45 15.07 -0.94
C ALA A 77 33.39 14.12 -1.67
N ASP A 78 32.85 13.34 -2.60
CA ASP A 78 33.70 12.68 -3.57
C ASP A 78 34.37 13.75 -4.42
N ALA A 79 35.69 13.60 -4.62
CA ALA A 79 36.52 14.59 -5.29
C ALA A 79 36.09 14.78 -6.76
N GLY A 80 35.15 15.70 -6.99
CA GLY A 80 34.58 16.01 -8.30
C GLY A 80 33.05 16.10 -8.36
N ALA A 81 32.33 15.78 -7.28
CA ALA A 81 30.87 15.82 -7.22
C ALA A 81 30.33 17.16 -6.66
N VAL A 82 29.15 17.56 -7.15
CA VAL A 82 28.25 18.54 -6.53
C VAL A 82 27.79 17.95 -5.18
N PHE A 83 27.36 18.77 -4.22
CA PHE A 83 26.97 18.33 -2.87
C PHE A 83 26.02 17.12 -2.92
N ASP A 84 26.37 16.03 -2.23
CA ASP A 84 25.76 14.70 -2.38
C ASP A 84 24.81 14.33 -1.25
N ALA A 85 24.86 14.98 -0.07
CA ALA A 85 23.84 14.84 0.99
C ALA A 85 24.06 15.87 2.12
N LEU A 86 22.97 16.38 2.73
CA LEU A 86 22.99 17.15 3.97
C LEU A 86 21.96 16.58 4.97
N LEU A 87 22.44 15.85 5.98
CA LEU A 87 21.64 15.46 7.13
C LEU A 87 21.82 16.47 8.28
N VAL A 88 20.77 17.21 8.60
CA VAL A 88 20.70 18.14 9.73
C VAL A 88 19.89 17.48 10.85
N ALA A 89 20.56 16.82 11.79
CA ALA A 89 19.90 16.35 13.01
C ALA A 89 19.55 17.55 13.91
N HIS A 90 18.28 17.65 14.30
CA HIS A 90 17.76 18.73 15.15
C HIS A 90 17.88 18.39 16.65
N ASP A 91 17.88 17.09 17.00
CA ASP A 91 18.44 16.50 18.23
C ASP A 91 18.57 14.96 18.11
N ALA A 92 18.63 14.21 19.23
CA ALA A 92 18.76 12.75 19.24
C ALA A 92 17.48 11.99 18.78
N GLN A 93 16.41 12.69 18.42
CA GLN A 93 15.07 12.15 18.15
C GLN A 93 14.41 12.76 16.89
N ALA A 94 15.11 13.61 16.10
CA ALA A 94 14.61 14.15 14.85
C ALA A 94 15.74 14.60 13.90
N ALA A 95 15.55 14.37 12.60
CA ALA A 95 16.47 14.53 11.49
C ALA A 95 15.81 15.24 10.30
N TYR A 96 16.58 16.14 9.67
CA TYR A 96 16.22 16.79 8.41
C TYR A 96 17.21 16.32 7.33
N GLY A 97 16.79 15.54 6.36
CA GLY A 97 17.61 15.14 5.21
C GLY A 97 17.33 16.03 3.99
N ILE A 98 18.35 16.69 3.44
CA ILE A 98 18.28 17.45 2.18
C ILE A 98 19.40 16.96 1.29
N ILE A 99 19.07 16.27 0.20
CA ILE A 99 20.05 15.83 -0.79
C ILE A 99 19.86 16.65 -2.08
N LEU A 100 20.75 16.60 -3.08
CA LEU A 100 20.73 17.55 -4.20
C LEU A 100 20.91 16.89 -5.58
N ALA A 101 21.47 15.67 -5.67
CA ALA A 101 21.52 14.83 -6.87
C ALA A 101 22.17 13.47 -6.57
N GLY A 102 21.66 12.37 -7.12
CA GLY A 102 22.23 11.04 -6.97
C GLY A 102 21.17 10.02 -6.55
N ASN A 103 21.51 8.73 -6.58
CA ASN A 103 20.65 7.71 -5.99
C ASN A 103 21.07 7.55 -4.54
N ASP A 104 20.19 7.91 -3.62
CA ASP A 104 20.52 8.06 -2.22
C ASP A 104 19.80 7.07 -1.31
N THR A 105 20.29 6.96 -0.07
CA THR A 105 19.63 6.19 0.98
C THR A 105 19.52 7.05 2.22
N LEU A 106 18.29 7.43 2.57
CA LEU A 106 17.95 8.22 3.73
C LEU A 106 17.28 7.33 4.78
N THR A 107 17.64 7.52 6.03
CA THR A 107 16.99 6.86 7.16
C THR A 107 16.84 7.89 8.26
N GLY A 108 15.61 8.11 8.69
CA GLY A 108 15.28 8.91 9.85
C GLY A 108 15.60 8.20 11.16
N SER A 109 15.00 8.69 12.22
CA SER A 109 15.22 8.37 13.61
C SER A 109 13.93 7.83 14.25
N ASP A 110 13.86 7.85 15.59
CA ASP A 110 12.66 7.39 16.31
C ASP A 110 11.67 8.53 16.59
N GLY A 111 11.81 9.69 15.94
CA GLY A 111 10.82 10.76 16.05
C GLY A 111 10.72 11.58 14.77
N ASN A 112 9.76 12.49 14.75
CA ASN A 112 9.23 13.16 13.55
C ASN A 112 10.31 13.83 12.68
N ASP A 113 10.54 13.25 11.51
CA ASP A 113 11.59 13.57 10.56
C ASP A 113 11.05 14.23 9.29
N VAL A 114 11.95 14.90 8.56
CA VAL A 114 11.66 15.39 7.20
C VAL A 114 12.77 14.94 6.26
N LEU A 115 12.44 14.11 5.27
CA LEU A 115 13.38 13.53 4.31
C LEU A 115 13.05 13.99 2.88
N LEU A 116 14.03 14.55 2.17
CA LEU A 116 13.91 15.04 0.79
C LEU A 116 14.97 14.41 -0.10
N GLY A 117 14.54 13.71 -1.16
CA GLY A 117 15.39 12.96 -2.11
C GLY A 117 16.02 13.82 -3.22
N PHE A 118 15.19 14.64 -3.87
CA PHE A 118 15.57 15.48 -5.04
C PHE A 118 15.76 14.67 -6.32
N ASP A 119 16.92 14.72 -6.98
CA ASP A 119 17.11 14.06 -8.28
C ASP A 119 17.74 12.69 -8.07
N GLY A 120 17.09 11.60 -8.49
CA GLY A 120 17.67 10.26 -8.53
C GLY A 120 16.67 9.16 -8.21
N ALA A 121 17.17 7.93 -7.99
CA ALA A 121 16.34 6.84 -7.50
C ALA A 121 16.73 6.55 -6.06
N ASP A 122 15.95 7.09 -5.12
CA ASP A 122 16.23 7.17 -3.71
C ASP A 122 15.51 6.10 -2.91
N VAL A 123 16.11 5.74 -1.78
CA VAL A 123 15.51 4.84 -0.79
C VAL A 123 15.40 5.58 0.53
N MET A 124 14.18 5.87 0.98
CA MET A 124 13.92 6.60 2.22
C MET A 124 13.12 5.78 3.21
N SER A 125 13.49 5.87 4.48
CA SER A 125 12.74 5.32 5.60
C SER A 125 12.62 6.38 6.69
N GLY A 126 11.41 6.74 7.11
CA GLY A 126 11.14 7.66 8.21
C GLY A 126 11.59 7.07 9.54
N GLY A 127 11.02 5.92 9.91
CA GLY A 127 11.41 5.21 11.13
C GLY A 127 10.25 5.14 12.09
N ALA A 128 10.37 5.76 13.25
CA ALA A 128 9.21 5.93 14.14
C ALA A 128 8.95 7.42 14.35
N GLY A 129 7.70 7.78 14.66
CA GLY A 129 7.26 9.18 14.73
C GLY A 129 6.49 9.58 13.47
N ASP A 130 5.90 10.78 13.51
CA ASP A 130 5.11 11.28 12.37
C ASP A 130 6.07 11.98 11.39
N ASP A 131 6.42 11.30 10.31
CA ASP A 131 7.46 11.70 9.38
C ASP A 131 6.90 12.35 8.10
N THR A 132 7.73 13.14 7.42
CA THR A 132 7.41 13.70 6.09
C THR A 132 8.48 13.32 5.09
N LEU A 133 8.13 12.51 4.09
CA LEU A 133 9.03 12.01 3.05
C LEU A 133 8.63 12.58 1.68
N SER A 134 9.61 13.03 0.90
CA SER A 134 9.38 13.52 -0.46
C SER A 134 10.49 13.08 -1.42
N GLY A 135 10.13 12.26 -2.40
CA GLY A 135 11.00 11.73 -3.45
C GLY A 135 11.54 12.81 -4.37
N MET A 136 10.63 13.60 -4.95
CA MET A 136 10.88 14.66 -5.94
C MET A 136 11.05 14.10 -7.36
N ASN A 137 12.26 13.91 -7.86
CA ASN A 137 12.49 13.51 -9.25
C ASN A 137 13.18 12.15 -9.31
N GLY A 138 12.56 11.20 -10.01
CA GLY A 138 13.10 9.88 -10.30
C GLY A 138 12.31 8.79 -9.60
N SER A 139 12.76 7.54 -9.71
CA SER A 139 11.98 6.38 -9.24
C SER A 139 12.41 5.98 -7.84
N ASP A 140 11.62 6.38 -6.86
CA ASP A 140 11.95 6.31 -5.45
C ASP A 140 11.27 5.14 -4.73
N THR A 141 11.81 4.79 -3.58
CA THR A 141 11.21 3.87 -2.62
C THR A 141 11.12 4.55 -1.27
N LEU A 142 9.91 4.94 -0.87
CA LEU A 142 9.65 5.69 0.35
C LEU A 142 8.85 4.83 1.33
N ARG A 143 9.26 4.83 2.59
CA ARG A 143 8.56 4.18 3.71
C ARG A 143 8.45 5.14 4.88
N GLY A 144 7.24 5.48 5.29
CA GLY A 144 6.99 6.27 6.51
C GLY A 144 7.51 5.52 7.74
N GLY A 145 6.82 4.45 8.15
CA GLY A 145 7.26 3.61 9.26
C GLY A 145 6.19 3.48 10.35
N ASP A 146 6.54 3.69 11.61
CA ASP A 146 5.57 3.73 12.71
C ASP A 146 5.18 5.19 12.99
N GLY A 147 3.92 5.60 12.86
CA GLY A 147 3.49 6.98 13.09
C GLY A 147 2.47 7.42 12.05
N ASP A 148 1.96 8.65 12.18
CA ASP A 148 1.06 9.22 11.17
C ASP A 148 1.91 9.95 10.12
N ASP A 149 2.23 9.30 9.00
CA ASP A 149 3.25 9.76 8.05
C ASP A 149 2.67 10.51 6.84
N GLU A 150 3.44 11.45 6.28
CA GLU A 150 3.16 12.09 4.99
C GLU A 150 4.22 11.65 3.95
N VAL A 151 3.82 10.88 2.94
CA VAL A 151 4.70 10.27 1.93
C VAL A 151 4.34 10.74 0.52
N TYR A 152 5.25 11.46 -0.14
CA TYR A 152 5.06 12.06 -1.45
C TYR A 152 6.09 11.58 -2.50
N GLY A 153 5.64 10.98 -3.60
CA GLY A 153 6.48 10.53 -4.72
C GLY A 153 7.03 11.68 -5.56
N PHE A 154 6.11 12.48 -6.14
CA PHE A 154 6.36 13.53 -7.14
C PHE A 154 6.52 13.00 -8.55
N ASP A 155 7.64 13.26 -9.23
CA ASP A 155 7.89 12.89 -10.62
C ASP A 155 8.65 11.57 -10.68
N GLY A 156 8.12 10.52 -11.31
CA GLY A 156 8.81 9.26 -11.50
C GLY A 156 7.92 8.07 -11.19
N ASP A 157 8.38 6.85 -11.46
CA ASP A 157 7.61 5.65 -11.10
C ASP A 157 8.04 5.19 -9.69
N ASP A 158 7.20 5.43 -8.68
CA ASP A 158 7.56 5.30 -7.27
C ASP A 158 6.94 4.09 -6.54
N LEU A 159 7.60 3.66 -5.46
CA LEU A 159 7.07 2.74 -4.47
C LEU A 159 6.89 3.46 -3.13
N LEU A 160 5.64 3.71 -2.74
CA LEU A 160 5.28 4.48 -1.56
C LEU A 160 4.57 3.59 -0.53
N MET A 161 5.06 3.58 0.70
CA MET A 161 4.48 2.88 1.85
C MET A 161 4.26 3.89 2.97
N GLY A 162 3.02 4.04 3.44
CA GLY A 162 2.68 4.79 4.65
C GLY A 162 3.33 4.13 5.85
N GLY A 163 2.71 3.08 6.37
CA GLY A 163 3.30 2.41 7.52
C GLY A 163 2.30 1.85 8.50
N ALA A 164 2.52 2.12 9.77
CA ALA A 164 1.56 1.83 10.83
C ALA A 164 1.13 3.16 11.43
N GLY A 165 -0.14 3.50 11.32
CA GLY A 165 -0.66 4.79 11.75
C GLY A 165 -1.68 5.28 10.74
N THR A 166 -2.00 6.56 10.79
CA THR A 166 -2.87 7.19 9.80
C THR A 166 -2.04 7.97 8.80
N ASP A 167 -1.88 7.44 7.60
CA ASP A 167 -0.91 7.96 6.64
C ASP A 167 -1.56 8.76 5.51
N ILE A 168 -0.79 9.69 4.96
CA ILE A 168 -1.09 10.37 3.68
C ILE A 168 -0.07 9.90 2.66
N VAL A 169 -0.52 9.19 1.64
CA VAL A 169 0.34 8.64 0.58
C VAL A 169 -0.06 9.21 -0.78
N ALA A 170 0.86 9.88 -1.47
CA ALA A 170 0.58 10.55 -2.73
C ALA A 170 1.67 10.32 -3.78
N GLY A 171 1.30 9.71 -4.92
CA GLY A 171 2.20 9.44 -6.05
C GLY A 171 2.55 10.70 -6.81
N LEU A 172 1.51 11.45 -7.20
CA LEU A 172 1.53 12.67 -8.02
C LEU A 172 1.73 12.41 -9.52
N ALA A 173 2.94 12.21 -10.03
CA ALA A 173 3.17 12.10 -11.47
C ALA A 173 4.05 10.89 -11.80
N GLY A 174 3.49 9.91 -12.50
CA GLY A 174 4.22 8.69 -12.80
C GLY A 174 3.32 7.48 -12.79
N ASN A 175 3.91 6.29 -12.78
CA ASN A 175 3.16 5.06 -12.56
C ASN A 175 3.58 4.48 -11.22
N ASP A 176 2.77 4.71 -10.21
CA ASP A 176 3.16 4.52 -8.83
C ASP A 176 2.52 3.28 -8.20
N LEU A 177 3.17 2.75 -7.17
CA LEU A 177 2.60 1.80 -6.22
C LEU A 177 2.45 2.46 -4.85
N LEU A 178 1.21 2.70 -4.43
CA LEU A 178 0.92 3.26 -3.12
C LEU A 178 0.32 2.18 -2.22
N LEU A 179 0.83 2.13 -1.00
CA LEU A 179 0.49 1.14 0.01
C LEU A 179 0.23 1.89 1.31
N GLY A 180 -1.00 1.80 1.82
CA GLY A 180 -1.38 2.45 3.08
C GLY A 180 -0.52 1.93 4.22
N ALA A 181 -0.55 0.62 4.45
CA ALA A 181 0.22 0.05 5.56
C ALA A 181 1.59 -0.58 5.20
N ASP A 182 2.44 -0.76 6.23
CA ASP A 182 3.72 -1.46 6.16
C ASP A 182 3.50 -2.95 5.98
N TYR A 183 3.92 -3.48 4.82
CA TYR A 183 3.93 -4.91 4.61
C TYR A 183 5.37 -5.39 4.62
N GLY A 184 5.80 -5.73 5.84
CA GLY A 184 7.12 -6.26 6.15
C GLY A 184 7.62 -7.14 5.01
N ALA A 185 8.78 -6.75 4.48
CA ALA A 185 9.42 -7.29 3.28
C ALA A 185 8.79 -8.59 2.77
N PHE A 186 7.98 -8.48 1.72
CA PHE A 186 7.78 -9.50 0.67
C PHE A 186 8.16 -10.94 1.07
N ASP A 187 7.21 -11.87 1.17
CA ASP A 187 7.60 -13.29 1.23
C ASP A 187 8.34 -13.65 -0.07
N ALA A 188 9.67 -13.75 0.05
CA ALA A 188 10.56 -14.08 -1.04
C ALA A 188 10.14 -15.37 -1.77
N ALA A 189 9.44 -16.30 -1.09
CA ALA A 189 8.89 -17.48 -1.70
C ALA A 189 7.70 -17.19 -2.63
N ALA A 190 6.72 -16.40 -2.18
CA ALA A 190 5.53 -16.09 -2.96
C ALA A 190 5.85 -15.33 -4.25
N GLY A 191 6.72 -14.33 -4.18
CA GLY A 191 7.14 -13.60 -5.37
C GLY A 191 7.97 -14.44 -6.36
N GLN A 192 8.78 -15.37 -5.85
CA GLN A 192 9.44 -16.36 -6.70
C GLN A 192 8.42 -17.22 -7.47
N ILE A 193 7.30 -17.57 -6.84
CA ILE A 193 6.24 -18.35 -7.50
C ILE A 193 5.45 -17.51 -8.50
N LEU A 194 5.09 -16.26 -8.18
CA LEU A 194 4.39 -15.39 -9.13
C LEU A 194 5.22 -15.20 -10.41
N ARG A 195 6.51 -14.86 -10.26
CA ARG A 195 7.42 -14.72 -11.40
C ARG A 195 7.53 -16.00 -12.21
N LEU A 196 7.52 -17.16 -11.54
CA LEU A 196 7.54 -18.45 -12.22
C LEU A 196 6.26 -18.67 -13.05
N TYR A 197 5.08 -18.34 -12.53
CA TYR A 197 3.81 -18.41 -13.26
C TYR A 197 3.83 -17.54 -14.52
N ARG A 198 4.28 -16.30 -14.40
CA ARG A 198 4.38 -15.37 -15.54
C ARG A 198 5.40 -15.84 -16.57
N ALA A 199 6.57 -16.27 -16.12
CA ALA A 199 7.62 -16.74 -17.01
C ALA A 199 7.30 -18.06 -17.72
N THR A 200 6.50 -18.94 -17.10
CA THR A 200 6.17 -20.26 -17.68
C THR A 200 4.82 -20.30 -18.38
N LEU A 201 3.82 -19.57 -17.90
CA LEU A 201 2.44 -19.68 -18.37
C LEU A 201 1.92 -18.36 -18.95
N GLY A 202 2.65 -17.25 -18.82
CA GLY A 202 2.26 -15.95 -19.38
C GLY A 202 1.00 -15.37 -18.74
N ARG A 203 0.73 -15.74 -17.48
CA ARG A 203 -0.43 -15.31 -16.71
C ARG A 203 -0.12 -15.33 -15.22
N ASP A 204 -0.94 -14.66 -14.45
CA ASP A 204 -0.90 -14.73 -13.00
C ASP A 204 -1.41 -16.09 -12.48
N PRO A 205 -0.93 -16.51 -11.29
CA PRO A 205 -1.49 -17.68 -10.61
C PRO A 205 -2.97 -17.48 -10.27
N ASP A 206 -3.64 -18.57 -9.91
CA ASP A 206 -4.83 -18.50 -9.06
C ASP A 206 -4.39 -18.58 -7.58
N ALA A 207 -5.21 -18.07 -6.65
CA ALA A 207 -4.82 -17.94 -5.25
C ALA A 207 -4.45 -19.28 -4.61
N GLY A 208 -5.19 -20.35 -4.95
CA GLY A 208 -4.90 -21.70 -4.46
C GLY A 208 -3.57 -22.25 -4.98
N GLY A 209 -3.25 -22.00 -6.25
CA GLY A 209 -1.99 -22.37 -6.88
C GLY A 209 -0.81 -21.63 -6.29
N LEU A 210 -0.90 -20.30 -6.11
CA LEU A 210 0.16 -19.50 -5.50
C LEU A 210 0.47 -19.98 -4.08
N ILE A 211 -0.55 -20.12 -3.24
CA ILE A 211 -0.42 -20.53 -1.83
C ILE A 211 0.26 -21.89 -1.73
N GLN A 212 -0.21 -22.90 -2.47
CA GLN A 212 0.37 -24.25 -2.38
C GLN A 212 1.85 -24.29 -2.77
N TRP A 213 2.24 -23.57 -3.82
CA TRP A 213 3.63 -23.53 -4.27
C TRP A 213 4.52 -22.68 -3.36
N ALA A 214 4.01 -21.55 -2.84
CA ALA A 214 4.72 -20.70 -1.90
C ALA A 214 4.97 -21.43 -0.57
N GLU A 215 3.98 -22.15 -0.05
CA GLU A 215 4.12 -23.00 1.15
C GLU A 215 5.14 -24.13 0.93
N MET A 216 5.12 -24.78 -0.23
CA MET A 216 6.14 -25.80 -0.56
C MET A 216 7.55 -25.19 -0.62
N ARG A 217 7.69 -23.98 -1.16
CA ARG A 217 8.94 -23.24 -1.26
C ARG A 217 9.47 -22.80 0.11
N ALA A 218 8.59 -22.28 0.96
CA ALA A 218 8.88 -21.92 2.35
C ALA A 218 9.19 -23.17 3.20
N GLY A 219 8.52 -24.30 2.91
CA GLY A 219 8.74 -25.61 3.52
C GLY A 219 10.04 -26.33 3.11
N GLY A 220 10.90 -25.68 2.31
CA GLY A 220 12.24 -26.16 1.95
C GLY A 220 12.38 -26.83 0.58
N THR A 221 11.32 -26.85 -0.24
CA THR A 221 11.42 -27.26 -1.65
C THR A 221 12.20 -26.17 -2.41
N SER A 222 13.16 -26.54 -3.25
CA SER A 222 13.91 -25.53 -4.02
C SER A 222 13.06 -24.97 -5.16
N LEU A 223 13.30 -23.71 -5.53
CA LEU A 223 12.64 -23.09 -6.69
C LEU A 223 12.90 -23.89 -7.98
N ASP A 224 14.09 -24.49 -8.08
CA ASP A 224 14.48 -25.40 -9.15
C ASP A 224 13.53 -26.61 -9.26
N GLN A 225 13.23 -27.28 -8.13
CA GLN A 225 12.30 -28.40 -8.07
C GLN A 225 10.87 -28.01 -8.42
N ILE A 226 10.45 -26.80 -8.03
CA ILE A 226 9.12 -26.29 -8.35
C ILE A 226 9.02 -25.99 -9.85
N ALA A 227 10.04 -25.34 -10.45
CA ALA A 227 10.10 -25.05 -11.87
C ALA A 227 9.99 -26.30 -12.76
N VAL A 228 10.50 -27.45 -12.31
CA VAL A 228 10.29 -28.73 -13.01
C VAL A 228 8.81 -29.03 -13.22
N GLY A 229 7.97 -28.79 -12.21
CA GLY A 229 6.52 -29.02 -12.30
C GLY A 229 5.85 -28.13 -13.35
N PHE A 230 6.22 -26.84 -13.39
CA PHE A 230 5.69 -25.90 -14.38
C PHE A 230 6.13 -26.25 -15.81
N VAL A 231 7.43 -26.52 -16.01
CA VAL A 231 7.96 -26.88 -17.34
C VAL A 231 7.40 -28.21 -17.82
N GLN A 232 7.13 -29.18 -16.94
CA GLN A 232 6.51 -30.45 -17.32
C GLN A 232 4.99 -30.39 -17.47
N SER A 233 4.36 -29.26 -17.11
CA SER A 233 2.92 -29.12 -17.20
C SER A 233 2.43 -29.27 -18.66
N PRO A 234 1.23 -29.82 -18.89
CA PRO A 234 0.65 -29.90 -20.23
C PRO A 234 0.53 -28.53 -20.92
N GLU A 235 0.23 -27.48 -20.14
CA GLU A 235 0.09 -26.10 -20.60
C GLU A 235 1.41 -25.57 -21.16
N PHE A 236 2.51 -25.68 -20.40
CA PHE A 236 3.83 -25.28 -20.87
C PHE A 236 4.28 -26.08 -22.09
N GLN A 237 4.10 -27.41 -22.06
CA GLN A 237 4.51 -28.28 -23.17
C GLN A 237 3.72 -28.00 -24.45
N GLN A 238 2.45 -27.61 -24.34
CA GLN A 238 1.64 -27.22 -25.48
C GLN A 238 2.13 -25.92 -26.14
N PHE A 239 2.54 -24.93 -25.35
CA PHE A 239 2.91 -23.61 -25.84
C PHE A 239 4.41 -23.49 -26.20
N TYR A 240 5.30 -23.92 -25.30
CA TYR A 240 6.74 -23.79 -25.44
C TYR A 240 7.43 -25.06 -25.96
N GLY A 241 6.80 -26.24 -25.83
CA GLY A 241 7.39 -27.52 -26.22
C GLY A 241 7.79 -27.64 -27.71
N PRO A 242 6.98 -27.16 -28.67
CA PRO A 242 7.30 -27.25 -30.10
C PRO A 242 8.39 -26.28 -30.58
N LEU A 243 8.71 -25.25 -29.80
CA LEU A 243 9.65 -24.20 -30.18
C LEU A 243 11.08 -24.74 -30.23
N ASP A 244 11.90 -24.27 -31.17
CA ASP A 244 13.35 -24.44 -31.08
C ASP A 244 13.97 -23.53 -30.00
N ASP A 245 15.26 -23.68 -29.72
CA ASP A 245 15.91 -22.97 -28.62
C ASP A 245 15.98 -21.45 -28.83
N ALA A 246 16.14 -20.99 -30.07
CA ALA A 246 16.17 -19.56 -30.37
C ALA A 246 14.75 -18.97 -30.23
N GLN A 247 13.74 -19.64 -30.78
CA GLN A 247 12.34 -19.25 -30.65
C GLN A 247 11.88 -19.22 -29.20
N PHE A 248 12.29 -20.22 -28.40
CA PHE A 248 11.97 -20.33 -26.99
C PHE A 248 12.53 -19.14 -26.20
N VAL A 249 13.81 -18.81 -26.37
CA VAL A 249 14.46 -17.70 -25.66
C VAL A 249 13.88 -16.35 -26.10
N THR A 250 13.68 -16.13 -27.39
CA THR A 250 13.07 -14.89 -27.90
C THR A 250 11.68 -14.66 -27.31
N LEU A 251 10.87 -15.72 -27.20
CA LEU A 251 9.53 -15.61 -26.63
C LEU A 251 9.55 -15.27 -25.12
N LEU A 252 10.56 -15.73 -24.37
CA LEU A 252 10.75 -15.31 -22.98
C LEU A 252 11.16 -13.84 -22.88
N TYR A 253 12.02 -13.33 -23.78
CA TYR A 253 12.30 -11.89 -23.83
C TYR A 253 11.04 -11.06 -24.06
N HIS A 254 10.16 -11.50 -24.97
CA HIS A 254 8.89 -10.82 -25.24
C HIS A 254 7.92 -10.90 -24.06
N ASN A 255 7.71 -12.09 -23.51
CA ASN A 255 6.64 -12.31 -22.54
C ASN A 255 7.06 -11.99 -21.10
N VAL A 256 8.35 -12.03 -20.79
CA VAL A 256 8.87 -11.83 -19.43
C VAL A 256 9.51 -10.46 -19.28
N LEU A 257 10.33 -10.05 -20.24
CA LEU A 257 11.05 -8.77 -20.17
C LEU A 257 10.40 -7.68 -21.03
N MET A 258 9.28 -7.98 -21.70
CA MET A 258 8.51 -7.03 -22.51
C MET A 258 9.34 -6.30 -23.58
N ARG A 259 10.37 -6.95 -24.11
CA ARG A 259 11.28 -6.36 -25.10
C ARG A 259 11.88 -7.38 -26.05
N GLU A 260 12.39 -6.91 -27.17
CA GLU A 260 13.20 -7.74 -28.07
C GLU A 260 14.56 -8.11 -27.41
N PRO A 261 15.07 -9.33 -27.64
CA PRO A 261 16.42 -9.66 -27.23
C PRO A 261 17.45 -8.83 -27.99
N ASP A 262 18.49 -8.38 -27.30
CA ASP A 262 19.73 -7.99 -27.96
C ASP A 262 20.48 -9.24 -28.46
N ALA A 263 21.22 -9.10 -29.57
CA ALA A 263 21.92 -10.23 -30.18
C ALA A 263 22.90 -10.95 -29.23
N PRO A 264 23.71 -10.24 -28.41
CA PRO A 264 24.55 -10.89 -27.41
C PRO A 264 23.77 -11.72 -26.37
N GLY A 265 22.67 -11.20 -25.85
CA GLY A 265 21.82 -11.88 -24.86
C GLY A 265 21.19 -13.16 -25.42
N LEU A 266 20.65 -13.10 -26.64
CA LEU A 266 20.09 -14.27 -27.32
C LEU A 266 21.16 -15.34 -27.58
N ASP A 267 22.31 -14.95 -28.14
CA ASP A 267 23.41 -15.87 -28.46
C ASP A 267 23.95 -16.58 -27.21
N ALA A 268 24.00 -15.87 -26.07
CA ALA A 268 24.45 -16.44 -24.80
C ALA A 268 23.51 -17.55 -24.32
N TRP A 269 22.20 -17.30 -24.27
CA TRP A 269 21.21 -18.29 -23.82
C TRP A 269 21.12 -19.50 -24.75
N VAL A 270 21.11 -19.28 -26.07
CA VAL A 270 21.07 -20.38 -27.05
C VAL A 270 22.32 -21.26 -26.97
N SER A 271 23.49 -20.66 -26.76
CA SER A 271 24.75 -21.40 -26.55
C SER A 271 24.73 -22.22 -25.25
N GLN A 272 24.12 -21.69 -24.19
CA GLN A 272 23.94 -22.40 -22.93
C GLN A 272 23.01 -23.61 -23.07
N LEU A 273 21.89 -23.47 -23.80
CA LEU A 273 21.00 -24.59 -24.14
C LEU A 273 21.73 -25.65 -24.96
N GLY A 274 22.48 -25.24 -25.99
CA GLY A 274 23.29 -26.14 -26.82
C GLY A 274 24.42 -26.85 -26.09
N SER A 275 24.83 -26.35 -24.92
CA SER A 275 25.87 -26.96 -24.07
C SER A 275 25.33 -27.72 -22.85
N GLY A 276 24.01 -27.88 -22.74
CA GLY A 276 23.36 -28.78 -21.77
C GLY A 276 22.58 -28.09 -20.65
N THR A 277 22.42 -26.77 -20.70
CA THR A 277 21.47 -26.05 -19.83
C THR A 277 20.05 -26.49 -20.17
N SER A 278 19.20 -26.74 -19.17
CA SER A 278 17.81 -27.14 -19.41
C SER A 278 16.92 -25.91 -19.66
N ARG A 279 15.78 -26.09 -20.35
CA ARG A 279 14.79 -25.00 -20.49
C ARG A 279 14.27 -24.49 -19.15
N GLN A 280 14.17 -25.38 -18.16
CA GLN A 280 13.84 -25.02 -16.78
C GLN A 280 14.85 -24.04 -16.18
N GLN A 281 16.15 -24.26 -16.38
CA GLN A 281 17.19 -23.34 -15.91
C GLN A 281 17.15 -21.99 -16.64
N VAL A 282 16.80 -22.00 -17.93
CA VAL A 282 16.59 -20.74 -18.68
C VAL A 282 15.40 -19.98 -18.11
N VAL A 283 14.25 -20.63 -17.89
CA VAL A 283 13.08 -19.96 -17.29
C VAL A 283 13.42 -19.36 -15.93
N LEU A 284 14.14 -20.09 -15.07
CA LEU A 284 14.59 -19.55 -13.78
C LEU A 284 15.53 -18.35 -13.94
N GLY A 285 16.39 -18.37 -14.95
CA GLY A 285 17.27 -17.25 -15.27
C GLY A 285 16.52 -15.98 -15.64
N PHE A 286 15.39 -16.11 -16.36
CA PHE A 286 14.50 -14.99 -16.66
C PHE A 286 13.64 -14.60 -15.46
N SER A 287 13.02 -15.57 -14.78
CA SER A 287 12.12 -15.33 -13.65
C SER A 287 12.83 -14.68 -12.46
N GLU A 288 14.11 -14.98 -12.26
CA GLU A 288 14.93 -14.40 -11.20
C GLU A 288 15.99 -13.41 -11.72
N SER A 289 15.81 -12.90 -12.94
CA SER A 289 16.61 -11.77 -13.40
C SER A 289 16.27 -10.52 -12.59
N ALA A 290 17.27 -9.66 -12.34
CA ALA A 290 17.04 -8.41 -11.60
C ALA A 290 16.00 -7.52 -12.31
N GLU A 291 16.02 -7.49 -13.64
CA GLU A 291 15.04 -6.76 -14.47
C GLU A 291 13.60 -7.22 -14.18
N PHE A 292 13.36 -8.52 -14.16
CA PHE A 292 12.03 -9.06 -13.91
C PHE A 292 11.63 -9.03 -12.43
N GLN A 293 12.58 -9.20 -11.51
CA GLN A 293 12.33 -9.03 -10.08
C GLN A 293 11.86 -7.60 -9.78
N ASN A 294 12.51 -6.59 -10.36
CA ASN A 294 12.12 -5.20 -10.21
C ASN A 294 10.76 -4.94 -10.87
N GLY A 295 10.55 -5.40 -12.11
CA GLY A 295 9.29 -5.19 -12.84
C GLY A 295 8.08 -6.00 -12.36
N THR A 296 8.22 -6.86 -11.34
CA THR A 296 7.10 -7.67 -10.78
C THR A 296 7.00 -7.62 -9.27
N ALA A 297 7.80 -6.78 -8.63
CA ALA A 297 7.72 -6.55 -7.18
C ALA A 297 6.31 -6.06 -6.79
N GLN A 298 5.73 -5.17 -7.60
CA GLN A 298 4.39 -4.57 -7.44
C GLN A 298 3.24 -5.58 -7.55
N ASP A 299 3.18 -6.37 -8.62
CA ASP A 299 2.09 -7.33 -8.85
C ASP A 299 2.10 -8.53 -7.89
N SER A 300 3.28 -8.95 -7.46
CA SER A 300 3.44 -10.04 -6.47
C SER A 300 2.87 -9.65 -5.11
N TYR A 301 2.91 -8.36 -4.82
CA TYR A 301 2.52 -7.78 -3.55
C TYR A 301 1.02 -7.55 -3.46
N ALA A 302 0.42 -7.00 -4.52
CA ALA A 302 -1.01 -6.83 -4.69
C ALA A 302 -1.78 -8.16 -4.67
N TYR A 303 -1.31 -9.15 -5.44
CA TYR A 303 -1.99 -10.44 -5.58
C TYR A 303 -2.00 -11.26 -4.27
N TYR A 304 -1.00 -11.10 -3.41
CA TYR A 304 -0.89 -11.81 -2.13
C TYR A 304 -1.98 -11.39 -1.12
N ARG A 305 -2.52 -10.17 -1.24
CA ARG A 305 -3.32 -9.54 -0.17
C ARG A 305 -4.79 -9.32 -0.47
N ASP A 306 -5.16 -9.25 -1.75
CA ASP A 306 -6.55 -9.13 -2.22
C ASP A 306 -7.52 -10.19 -1.65
N GLY A 307 -7.00 -11.33 -1.17
CA GLY A 307 -7.84 -12.48 -0.83
C GLY A 307 -8.22 -12.67 0.64
N LEU A 308 -7.60 -11.98 1.61
CA LEU A 308 -7.56 -12.53 2.97
C LEU A 308 -7.95 -11.58 4.13
N LYS A 309 -7.64 -10.28 4.17
CA LYS A 309 -7.88 -9.51 5.40
C LYS A 309 -9.33 -9.05 5.62
N ALA A 310 -10.04 -8.63 4.58
CA ALA A 310 -11.43 -8.16 4.69
C ALA A 310 -12.37 -9.16 5.38
N SER A 311 -12.36 -10.43 4.94
CA SER A 311 -13.20 -11.47 5.54
C SER A 311 -12.83 -11.78 6.99
N PHE A 312 -11.53 -11.67 7.33
CA PHE A 312 -11.04 -11.90 8.68
C PHE A 312 -11.32 -10.74 9.63
N ALA A 313 -11.31 -9.50 9.13
CA ALA A 313 -11.77 -8.33 9.85
C ALA A 313 -13.25 -8.50 10.25
N ASP A 314 -14.09 -8.91 9.31
CA ASP A 314 -15.51 -9.13 9.55
C ASP A 314 -15.78 -10.31 10.51
N ASP A 315 -15.07 -11.42 10.32
CA ASP A 315 -15.10 -12.59 11.19
C ASP A 315 -14.71 -12.27 12.64
N THR A 316 -13.64 -11.51 12.83
CA THR A 316 -13.15 -11.16 14.17
C THR A 316 -14.05 -10.14 14.86
N TYR A 317 -14.57 -9.15 14.13
CA TYR A 317 -15.57 -8.22 14.65
C TYR A 317 -16.81 -8.97 15.16
N ARG A 318 -17.32 -9.93 14.37
CA ARG A 318 -18.42 -10.81 14.79
C ARG A 318 -18.08 -11.65 16.01
N LEU A 319 -16.86 -12.15 16.13
CA LEU A 319 -16.46 -12.91 17.32
C LEU A 319 -16.48 -12.05 18.58
N TYR A 320 -16.03 -10.79 18.52
CA TYR A 320 -16.13 -9.86 19.65
C TYR A 320 -17.60 -9.65 20.06
N LEU A 321 -18.49 -9.38 19.10
CA LEU A 321 -19.91 -9.24 19.38
C LEU A 321 -20.50 -10.54 19.95
N ALA A 322 -20.20 -11.68 19.36
CA ALA A 322 -20.82 -12.95 19.73
C ALA A 322 -20.32 -13.50 21.08
N THR A 323 -19.06 -13.24 21.43
CA THR A 323 -18.42 -13.81 22.61
C THR A 323 -18.32 -12.83 23.76
N LEU A 324 -18.11 -11.54 23.49
CA LEU A 324 -17.89 -10.52 24.51
C LEU A 324 -19.04 -9.50 24.58
N GLY A 325 -19.92 -9.45 23.59
CA GLY A 325 -21.11 -8.59 23.60
C GLY A 325 -20.78 -7.10 23.45
N ARG A 326 -19.63 -6.79 22.86
CA ARG A 326 -19.13 -5.42 22.64
C ARG A 326 -18.30 -5.35 21.36
N GLU A 327 -18.16 -4.15 20.83
CA GLU A 327 -17.22 -3.85 19.75
C GLU A 327 -15.77 -4.12 20.21
N PRO A 328 -14.89 -4.50 19.27
CA PRO A 328 -13.48 -4.65 19.56
C PRO A 328 -12.79 -3.30 19.83
N ASP A 329 -11.66 -3.37 20.53
CA ASP A 329 -10.62 -2.35 20.44
C ASP A 329 -9.77 -2.59 19.18
N ALA A 330 -9.26 -1.52 18.56
CA ALA A 330 -8.55 -1.59 17.28
C ALA A 330 -7.37 -2.59 17.31
N ALA A 331 -6.50 -2.48 18.31
CA ALA A 331 -5.34 -3.38 18.45
C ALA A 331 -5.73 -4.85 18.62
N GLY A 332 -6.78 -5.14 19.40
CA GLY A 332 -7.30 -6.50 19.55
C GLY A 332 -7.92 -7.03 18.26
N HIS A 333 -8.64 -6.19 17.52
CA HIS A 333 -9.24 -6.54 16.23
C HIS A 333 -8.18 -6.90 15.19
N GLU A 334 -7.21 -6.00 14.99
CA GLU A 334 -6.09 -6.17 14.08
C GLU A 334 -5.26 -7.41 14.43
N HIS A 335 -4.99 -7.64 15.73
CA HIS A 335 -4.27 -8.82 16.19
C HIS A 335 -4.94 -10.12 15.73
N TRP A 336 -6.25 -10.26 15.98
CA TRP A 336 -6.96 -11.49 15.62
C TRP A 336 -7.16 -11.63 14.11
N ALA A 337 -7.41 -10.52 13.40
CA ALA A 337 -7.54 -10.53 11.94
C ALA A 337 -6.21 -10.95 11.29
N THR A 338 -5.09 -10.43 11.82
CA THR A 338 -3.73 -10.81 11.40
C THR A 338 -3.42 -12.27 11.70
N GLN A 339 -3.90 -12.82 12.82
CA GLN A 339 -3.71 -14.25 13.11
C GLN A 339 -4.40 -15.14 12.06
N LEU A 340 -5.63 -14.79 11.67
CA LEU A 340 -6.34 -15.49 10.58
C LEU A 340 -5.61 -15.33 9.25
N ALA A 341 -5.15 -14.10 8.95
CA ALA A 341 -4.36 -13.81 7.75
C ALA A 341 -3.06 -14.63 7.70
N ASN A 342 -2.43 -14.86 8.85
CA ASN A 342 -1.23 -15.68 9.00
C ASN A 342 -1.52 -17.20 9.04
N GLY A 343 -2.72 -17.63 8.64
CA GLY A 343 -3.09 -19.04 8.51
C GLY A 343 -3.59 -19.71 9.79
N SER A 344 -3.87 -18.94 10.85
CA SER A 344 -4.59 -19.51 12.01
C SER A 344 -5.98 -19.95 11.57
N SER A 345 -6.38 -21.17 11.94
CA SER A 345 -7.75 -21.62 11.67
C SER A 345 -8.76 -20.76 12.43
N TYR A 346 -9.93 -20.51 11.83
CA TYR A 346 -11.03 -19.82 12.51
C TYR A 346 -11.37 -20.45 13.86
N ALA A 347 -11.45 -21.79 13.94
CA ALA A 347 -11.68 -22.52 15.19
C ALA A 347 -10.60 -22.26 16.26
N GLY A 348 -9.34 -22.04 15.84
CA GLY A 348 -8.24 -21.66 16.72
C GLY A 348 -8.43 -20.27 17.32
N VAL A 349 -8.84 -19.31 16.50
CA VAL A 349 -9.19 -17.94 16.95
C VAL A 349 -10.40 -17.97 17.86
N VAL A 350 -11.48 -18.69 17.50
CA VAL A 350 -12.65 -18.90 18.39
C VAL A 350 -12.23 -19.48 19.74
N SER A 351 -11.26 -20.40 19.75
CA SER A 351 -10.73 -20.97 21.00
C SER A 351 -10.06 -19.89 21.87
N GLY A 352 -9.31 -18.96 21.27
CA GLY A 352 -8.75 -17.80 21.97
C GLY A 352 -9.81 -16.96 22.69
N PHE A 353 -10.93 -16.65 22.02
CA PHE A 353 -12.04 -15.93 22.63
C PHE A 353 -12.73 -16.74 23.73
N VAL A 354 -13.03 -18.01 23.49
CA VAL A 354 -13.71 -18.89 24.45
C VAL A 354 -12.85 -19.14 25.70
N ASP A 355 -11.53 -19.19 25.55
CA ASP A 355 -10.59 -19.34 26.66
C ASP A 355 -10.28 -18.00 27.35
N SER A 356 -10.78 -16.86 26.86
CA SER A 356 -10.57 -15.57 27.49
C SER A 356 -11.21 -15.51 28.91
N PRO A 357 -10.62 -14.74 29.85
CA PRO A 357 -11.22 -14.54 31.17
C PRO A 357 -12.63 -13.95 31.11
N GLU A 358 -12.87 -13.03 30.17
CA GLU A 358 -14.16 -12.34 29.97
C GLU A 358 -15.24 -13.33 29.53
N PHE A 359 -14.96 -14.17 28.53
CA PHE A 359 -15.90 -15.21 28.10
C PHE A 359 -16.19 -16.21 29.22
N ARG A 360 -15.15 -16.70 29.91
CA ARG A 360 -15.32 -17.68 31.00
C ARG A 360 -16.11 -17.12 32.18
N GLN A 361 -16.00 -15.82 32.46
CA GLN A 361 -16.79 -15.15 33.48
C GLN A 361 -18.29 -15.15 33.12
N THR A 362 -18.62 -14.88 31.85
CA THR A 362 -20.00 -14.78 31.38
C THR A 362 -20.65 -16.15 31.14
N TYR A 363 -19.94 -17.07 30.49
CA TYR A 363 -20.51 -18.32 29.98
C TYR A 363 -20.01 -19.59 30.71
N GLY A 364 -18.93 -19.50 31.47
CA GLY A 364 -18.20 -20.67 31.98
C GLY A 364 -18.97 -21.54 32.96
N THR A 365 -19.88 -20.96 33.75
CA THR A 365 -20.67 -21.71 34.76
C THR A 365 -22.04 -22.14 34.27
N LEU A 366 -22.46 -21.70 33.08
CA LEU A 366 -23.77 -22.02 32.51
C LEU A 366 -23.86 -23.51 32.16
N THR A 367 -25.05 -24.08 32.24
CA THR A 367 -25.35 -25.36 31.57
C THR A 367 -25.37 -25.18 30.06
N ASP A 368 -25.30 -26.26 29.28
CA ASP A 368 -25.30 -26.16 27.82
C ASP A 368 -26.60 -25.53 27.27
N ALA A 369 -27.74 -25.79 27.91
CA ALA A 369 -29.02 -25.19 27.52
C ALA A 369 -29.04 -23.68 27.82
N GLU A 370 -28.56 -23.27 28.99
CA GLU A 370 -28.44 -21.84 29.35
C GLU A 370 -27.42 -21.13 28.45
N PHE A 371 -26.31 -21.79 28.12
CA PHE A 371 -25.28 -21.27 27.23
C PHE A 371 -25.83 -20.99 25.82
N VAL A 372 -26.48 -21.97 25.19
CA VAL A 372 -27.08 -21.81 23.86
C VAL A 372 -28.17 -20.74 23.89
N ALA A 373 -29.04 -20.74 24.91
CA ALA A 373 -30.10 -19.74 25.03
C ALA A 373 -29.55 -18.31 25.18
N LEU A 374 -28.46 -18.14 25.93
CA LEU A 374 -27.81 -16.84 26.08
C LEU A 374 -27.16 -16.37 24.77
N LEU A 375 -26.55 -17.27 23.98
CA LEU A 375 -26.04 -16.91 22.65
C LEU A 375 -27.17 -16.48 21.70
N TYR A 376 -28.32 -17.15 21.70
CA TYR A 376 -29.48 -16.66 20.93
C TYR A 376 -29.88 -15.23 21.32
N GLN A 377 -29.84 -14.91 22.62
CA GLN A 377 -30.18 -13.58 23.10
C GLN A 377 -29.11 -12.54 22.76
N ASN A 378 -27.83 -12.86 22.91
CA ASN A 378 -26.74 -11.91 22.73
C ASN A 378 -26.39 -11.71 21.25
N VAL A 379 -26.44 -12.77 20.45
CA VAL A 379 -26.04 -12.77 19.03
C VAL A 379 -27.21 -12.44 18.11
N LEU A 380 -28.37 -13.08 18.34
CA LEU A 380 -29.53 -12.99 17.44
C LEU A 380 -30.67 -12.14 18.02
N HIS A 381 -30.47 -11.56 19.22
CA HIS A 381 -31.44 -10.70 19.91
C HIS A 381 -32.84 -11.31 20.04
N ARG A 382 -32.92 -12.63 20.20
CA ARG A 382 -34.19 -13.36 20.34
C ARG A 382 -34.06 -14.58 21.24
N THR A 383 -35.18 -15.03 21.79
CA THR A 383 -35.24 -16.32 22.48
C THR A 383 -35.19 -17.46 21.46
N PRO A 384 -34.47 -18.57 21.72
CA PRO A 384 -34.56 -19.73 20.84
C PRO A 384 -35.98 -20.27 20.78
N ASP A 385 -36.40 -20.73 19.60
CA ASP A 385 -37.51 -21.67 19.53
C ASP A 385 -37.04 -23.06 20.01
N GLN A 386 -38.00 -23.92 20.35
CA GLN A 386 -37.72 -25.23 20.92
C GLN A 386 -36.88 -26.11 19.97
N ALA A 387 -37.13 -26.03 18.66
CA ALA A 387 -36.42 -26.86 17.68
C ALA A 387 -34.96 -26.42 17.51
N GLY A 388 -34.69 -25.11 17.52
CA GLY A 388 -33.34 -24.55 17.47
C GLY A 388 -32.51 -24.93 18.70
N LEU A 389 -33.10 -24.81 19.90
CA LEU A 389 -32.44 -25.23 21.14
C LEU A 389 -32.16 -26.74 21.15
N ASP A 390 -33.16 -27.56 20.84
CA ASP A 390 -33.01 -29.02 20.81
C ASP A 390 -31.97 -29.46 19.76
N GLY A 391 -31.90 -28.77 18.61
CA GLY A 391 -30.92 -29.04 17.56
C GLY A 391 -29.48 -28.83 18.02
N TRP A 392 -29.20 -27.72 18.72
CA TRP A 392 -27.88 -27.46 19.29
C TRP A 392 -27.51 -28.45 20.39
N LEU A 393 -28.43 -28.73 21.32
CA LEU A 393 -28.20 -29.68 22.41
C LEU A 393 -27.93 -31.10 21.89
N ALA A 394 -28.62 -31.52 20.83
CA ALA A 394 -28.36 -32.80 20.17
C ALA A 394 -26.96 -32.86 19.56
N ARG A 395 -26.51 -31.79 18.90
CA ARG A 395 -25.15 -31.69 18.33
C ARG A 395 -24.07 -31.75 19.43
N MET A 396 -24.28 -31.02 20.52
CA MET A 396 -23.37 -31.03 21.67
C MET A 396 -23.29 -32.42 22.32
N ALA A 397 -24.43 -33.12 22.45
CA ALA A 397 -24.45 -34.50 22.93
C ALA A 397 -23.67 -35.47 22.04
N THR A 398 -23.49 -35.15 20.75
CA THR A 398 -22.69 -35.93 19.79
C THR A 398 -21.26 -35.43 19.60
N GLY A 399 -20.82 -34.43 20.36
CA GLY A 399 -19.41 -33.99 20.41
C GLY A 399 -19.13 -32.57 19.92
N THR A 400 -20.13 -31.79 19.52
CA THR A 400 -19.93 -30.35 19.26
C THR A 400 -19.54 -29.64 20.56
N THR A 401 -18.39 -28.97 20.55
CA THR A 401 -17.89 -28.21 21.70
C THR A 401 -18.59 -26.85 21.81
N ARG A 402 -18.42 -26.16 22.94
CA ARG A 402 -18.90 -24.77 23.07
C ARG A 402 -18.25 -23.83 22.05
N GLN A 403 -17.00 -24.07 21.69
CA GLN A 403 -16.32 -23.39 20.59
C GLN A 403 -17.07 -23.58 19.28
N GLY A 404 -17.42 -24.83 18.94
CA GLY A 404 -18.20 -25.12 17.72
C GLY A 404 -19.61 -24.53 17.71
N VAL A 405 -20.22 -24.31 18.89
CA VAL A 405 -21.47 -23.56 18.99
C VAL A 405 -21.24 -22.07 18.72
N VAL A 406 -20.25 -21.44 19.37
CA VAL A 406 -19.90 -20.02 19.12
C VAL A 406 -19.63 -19.78 17.65
N GLU A 407 -18.79 -20.63 17.04
CA GLU A 407 -18.48 -20.59 15.61
C GLU A 407 -19.75 -20.63 14.76
N GLY A 408 -20.67 -21.55 15.04
CA GLY A 408 -21.91 -21.65 14.25
C GLY A 408 -22.89 -20.51 14.44
N PHE A 409 -22.87 -19.79 15.57
CA PHE A 409 -23.63 -18.54 15.75
C PHE A 409 -22.96 -17.38 15.02
N ALA A 410 -21.65 -17.22 15.22
CA ALA A 410 -20.85 -16.16 14.61
C ALA A 410 -20.86 -16.24 13.08
N GLN A 411 -20.87 -17.46 12.51
CA GLN A 411 -20.90 -17.70 11.07
C GLN A 411 -22.31 -17.94 10.51
N SER A 412 -23.36 -17.66 11.29
CA SER A 412 -24.73 -17.80 10.79
C SER A 412 -25.05 -16.69 9.78
N ALA A 413 -25.72 -17.04 8.68
CA ALA A 413 -26.11 -16.05 7.66
C ALA A 413 -26.98 -14.90 8.23
N GLU A 414 -27.78 -15.18 9.27
CA GLU A 414 -28.57 -14.18 9.99
C GLU A 414 -27.66 -13.17 10.69
N PHE A 415 -26.61 -13.63 11.39
CA PHE A 415 -25.72 -12.75 12.14
C PHE A 415 -24.75 -11.99 11.23
N ILE A 416 -24.21 -12.64 10.19
CA ILE A 416 -23.40 -11.99 9.15
C ILE A 416 -24.14 -10.78 8.57
N ALA A 417 -25.40 -10.99 8.16
CA ALA A 417 -26.21 -9.90 7.61
C ALA A 417 -26.54 -8.82 8.64
N ALA A 418 -26.77 -9.21 9.91
CA ALA A 418 -27.13 -8.27 10.97
C ALA A 418 -25.94 -7.43 11.46
N SER A 419 -24.72 -7.95 11.41
CA SER A 419 -23.52 -7.27 11.90
C SER A 419 -22.84 -6.39 10.86
N ALA A 420 -23.03 -6.66 9.57
CA ALA A 420 -22.29 -6.01 8.48
C ALA A 420 -22.34 -4.47 8.55
N GLY A 421 -23.54 -3.87 8.67
CA GLY A 421 -23.66 -2.41 8.74
C GLY A 421 -23.04 -1.78 9.98
N ALA A 422 -23.08 -2.47 11.13
CA ALA A 422 -22.46 -1.99 12.36
C ALA A 422 -20.93 -2.07 12.27
N MET A 423 -20.39 -3.13 11.66
CA MET A 423 -18.97 -3.26 11.37
C MET A 423 -18.50 -2.14 10.44
N THR A 424 -19.19 -1.91 9.31
CA THR A 424 -18.84 -0.83 8.38
C THR A 424 -18.82 0.52 9.07
N ALA A 425 -19.82 0.81 9.90
CA ALA A 425 -19.87 2.06 10.67
C ALA A 425 -18.74 2.15 11.72
N TRP A 426 -18.38 1.04 12.35
CA TRP A 426 -17.30 0.98 13.33
C TRP A 426 -15.93 1.18 12.67
N MET A 427 -15.67 0.50 11.54
CA MET A 427 -14.45 0.66 10.75
C MET A 427 -14.26 2.08 10.24
N ARG A 428 -15.35 2.69 9.76
CA ARG A 428 -15.33 4.08 9.31
C ARG A 428 -15.12 5.09 10.43
N GLY A 429 -15.42 4.78 11.69
CA GLY A 429 -15.30 5.77 12.77
C GLY A 429 -16.02 7.09 12.45
N ASP A 430 -15.27 8.19 12.39
CA ASP A 430 -15.77 9.53 11.99
C ASP A 430 -15.55 9.88 10.50
N ALA A 431 -15.08 8.94 9.68
CA ALA A 431 -14.79 9.08 8.24
C ALA A 431 -15.96 9.59 7.39
N THR A 432 -17.18 9.55 7.93
CA THR A 432 -18.39 10.17 7.33
C THR A 432 -18.43 11.70 7.46
N ASN A 433 -17.40 12.32 8.07
CA ASN A 433 -17.25 13.76 8.13
C ASN A 433 -17.17 14.34 6.69
N PRO A 434 -18.02 15.32 6.33
CA PRO A 434 -18.01 15.91 4.99
C PRO A 434 -16.72 16.69 4.68
N ASP A 435 -15.93 17.07 5.70
CA ASP A 435 -14.56 17.56 5.50
C ASP A 435 -13.60 16.37 5.56
N TRP A 436 -13.47 15.66 4.44
CA TRP A 436 -12.59 14.48 4.29
C TRP A 436 -11.13 14.78 4.65
N ARG A 437 -10.71 16.04 4.56
CA ARG A 437 -9.38 16.51 4.96
C ARG A 437 -9.17 16.52 6.49
N ASN A 438 -10.23 16.24 7.25
CA ASN A 438 -10.28 16.11 8.71
C ASN A 438 -11.16 14.91 9.10
N SER A 439 -11.23 13.89 8.23
CA SER A 439 -11.88 12.61 8.50
C SER A 439 -10.84 11.64 9.06
N GLY A 440 -11.18 10.87 10.08
CA GLY A 440 -10.37 9.78 10.63
C GLY A 440 -10.45 8.52 9.78
N PHE A 441 -10.10 8.66 8.50
CA PHE A 441 -9.71 7.51 7.68
C PHE A 441 -8.47 6.85 8.30
N ASP A 442 -8.27 5.56 7.99
CA ASP A 442 -7.03 4.88 8.33
C ASP A 442 -5.92 5.47 7.46
N ASP A 443 -5.95 5.24 6.14
CA ASP A 443 -5.03 5.92 5.22
C ASP A 443 -5.74 6.81 4.20
N LEU A 444 -5.06 7.85 3.74
CA LEU A 444 -5.49 8.70 2.64
C LEU A 444 -4.53 8.60 1.46
N MET A 445 -5.05 8.18 0.31
CA MET A 445 -4.24 7.85 -0.85
C MET A 445 -4.67 8.58 -2.11
N THR A 446 -3.72 9.20 -2.81
CA THR A 446 -3.92 9.84 -4.12
C THR A 446 -2.87 9.37 -5.11
N GLY A 447 -3.27 8.64 -6.17
CA GLY A 447 -2.33 8.18 -7.21
C GLY A 447 -1.72 9.36 -7.94
N GLY A 448 -2.59 10.15 -8.59
CA GLY A 448 -2.17 11.31 -9.36
C GLY A 448 -2.31 11.03 -10.86
N ALA A 449 -1.43 11.62 -11.66
CA ALA A 449 -1.43 11.48 -13.10
C ALA A 449 -0.55 10.29 -13.53
N GLY A 450 -1.13 9.37 -14.28
CA GLY A 450 -0.42 8.24 -14.87
C GLY A 450 -1.17 6.93 -14.66
N GLN A 451 -0.45 5.84 -14.40
CA GLN A 451 -1.05 4.52 -14.18
C GLN A 451 -0.68 3.99 -12.80
N ASP A 452 -1.52 4.27 -11.81
CA ASP A 452 -1.18 3.96 -10.43
C ASP A 452 -1.86 2.69 -9.93
N THR A 453 -1.24 2.04 -8.95
CA THR A 453 -1.85 0.95 -8.20
C THR A 453 -1.89 1.33 -6.72
N LEU A 454 -3.07 1.33 -6.12
CA LEU A 454 -3.27 1.70 -4.73
C LEU A 454 -3.88 0.53 -3.95
N PHE A 455 -3.37 0.34 -2.74
CA PHE A 455 -3.86 -0.65 -1.78
C PHE A 455 -3.79 -0.04 -0.38
N GLY A 456 -4.95 0.25 0.22
CA GLY A 456 -5.04 0.84 1.56
C GLY A 456 -4.54 -0.12 2.62
N GLY A 457 -5.38 -1.07 3.03
CA GLY A 457 -4.90 -2.16 3.85
C GLY A 457 -5.90 -2.77 4.78
N PHE A 458 -5.79 -2.40 6.05
CA PHE A 458 -6.70 -2.84 7.09
C PHE A 458 -7.16 -1.59 7.80
N GLY A 459 -8.43 -1.27 7.70
CA GLY A 459 -8.91 0.01 8.20
C GLY A 459 -9.88 0.59 7.19
N SER A 460 -10.36 1.80 7.45
CA SER A 460 -11.21 2.53 6.50
C SER A 460 -10.35 3.48 5.69
N ASP A 461 -9.93 3.04 4.51
CA ASP A 461 -9.04 3.83 3.65
C ASP A 461 -9.81 4.78 2.75
N ALA A 462 -9.17 5.88 2.36
CA ALA A 462 -9.72 6.87 1.44
C ALA A 462 -8.89 6.96 0.16
N PHE A 463 -9.48 6.53 -0.96
CA PHE A 463 -8.91 6.70 -2.30
C PHE A 463 -9.47 7.97 -2.93
N VAL A 464 -8.63 8.99 -3.08
CA VAL A 464 -9.05 10.32 -3.55
C VAL A 464 -8.51 10.58 -4.96
N PHE A 465 -9.41 10.95 -5.86
CA PHE A 465 -9.09 11.35 -7.23
C PHE A 465 -9.28 12.85 -7.36
N LEU A 466 -8.26 13.55 -7.89
CA LEU A 466 -8.31 14.99 -8.09
C LEU A 466 -8.55 15.30 -9.57
N VAL A 467 -9.46 16.24 -9.85
CA VAL A 467 -9.82 16.62 -11.24
C VAL A 467 -8.61 17.09 -12.08
N GLU A 468 -7.54 17.53 -11.42
CA GLU A 468 -6.31 18.01 -12.04
C GLU A 468 -5.52 16.85 -12.69
N ASP A 469 -5.64 15.64 -12.14
CA ASP A 469 -4.89 14.47 -12.60
C ASP A 469 -5.52 13.85 -13.87
N GLY A 470 -6.81 14.11 -14.10
CA GLY A 470 -7.52 13.75 -15.33
C GLY A 470 -7.16 14.62 -16.54
N ALA A 471 -6.36 15.67 -16.34
CA ALA A 471 -5.90 16.54 -17.43
C ALA A 471 -4.79 15.87 -18.28
N GLY A 472 -4.60 16.34 -19.51
CA GLY A 472 -3.51 15.84 -20.36
C GLY A 472 -3.75 14.41 -20.86
N ALA A 473 -2.92 13.45 -20.43
CA ALA A 473 -3.04 12.04 -20.81
C ALA A 473 -4.14 11.29 -20.02
N GLY A 474 -4.65 11.87 -18.93
CA GLY A 474 -5.59 11.25 -18.00
C GLY A 474 -4.91 10.33 -16.97
N SER A 475 -5.65 9.90 -15.95
CA SER A 475 -5.21 8.89 -14.97
C SER A 475 -5.88 7.53 -15.27
N GLN A 476 -5.15 6.45 -15.03
CA GLN A 476 -5.60 5.06 -15.17
C GLN A 476 -5.20 4.27 -13.94
N ASP A 477 -6.04 4.30 -12.92
CA ASP A 477 -5.67 3.83 -11.59
C ASP A 477 -6.30 2.47 -11.33
N THR A 478 -5.61 1.64 -10.57
CA THR A 478 -6.07 0.32 -10.13
C THR A 478 -6.14 0.29 -8.62
N ILE A 479 -7.35 0.11 -8.09
CA ILE A 479 -7.58 -0.09 -6.66
C ILE A 479 -7.73 -1.57 -6.39
N ILE A 480 -6.93 -2.03 -5.45
CA ILE A 480 -6.78 -3.41 -5.04
C ILE A 480 -7.28 -3.49 -3.60
N GLY A 481 -8.02 -4.54 -3.27
CA GLY A 481 -8.49 -4.79 -1.91
C GLY A 481 -9.65 -3.93 -1.43
N LEU A 482 -10.36 -3.20 -2.31
CA LEU A 482 -11.43 -2.29 -1.89
C LEU A 482 -12.47 -3.01 -1.00
N GLU A 483 -12.72 -2.44 0.17
CA GLU A 483 -13.68 -2.98 1.13
C GLU A 483 -14.94 -2.12 1.28
N PRO A 484 -16.07 -2.68 1.77
CA PRO A 484 -17.31 -1.94 1.95
C PRO A 484 -17.22 -0.78 2.96
N TRP A 485 -16.16 -0.71 3.76
CA TRP A 485 -15.92 0.38 4.70
C TRP A 485 -14.95 1.44 4.18
N ASP A 486 -14.24 1.18 3.09
CA ASP A 486 -13.41 2.20 2.44
C ASP A 486 -14.27 3.32 1.86
N MET A 487 -13.58 4.37 1.44
CA MET A 487 -14.15 5.63 1.02
C MET A 487 -13.52 6.06 -0.30
N ILE A 488 -14.33 6.61 -1.20
CA ILE A 488 -13.91 7.08 -2.51
C ILE A 488 -14.21 8.57 -2.62
N GLY A 489 -13.16 9.35 -2.85
CA GLY A 489 -13.22 10.80 -2.92
C GLY A 489 -13.09 11.32 -4.34
N PHE A 490 -13.98 12.23 -4.74
CA PHE A 490 -13.82 13.02 -5.95
C PHE A 490 -13.70 14.50 -5.56
N SER A 491 -12.50 15.05 -5.69
CA SER A 491 -12.15 16.40 -5.22
C SER A 491 -11.28 17.14 -6.26
N GLY A 492 -10.83 18.35 -5.92
CA GLY A 492 -9.76 19.04 -6.64
C GLY A 492 -9.11 20.11 -5.77
N GLY A 493 -7.83 20.39 -6.02
CA GLY A 493 -7.08 21.41 -5.29
C GLY A 493 -7.50 22.84 -5.66
N THR A 494 -7.80 23.07 -6.94
CA THR A 494 -8.25 24.36 -7.50
C THR A 494 -9.58 24.28 -8.27
N GLY A 495 -10.10 23.06 -8.47
CA GLY A 495 -11.38 22.74 -9.10
C GLY A 495 -12.17 21.67 -8.33
N ASN A 496 -13.29 21.22 -8.87
CA ASN A 496 -14.09 20.12 -8.35
C ASN A 496 -14.62 19.34 -9.56
N PHE A 497 -14.80 18.02 -9.42
CA PHE A 497 -15.53 17.19 -10.40
C PHE A 497 -16.93 17.75 -10.71
N GLY A 498 -17.52 18.55 -9.81
CA GLY A 498 -18.74 19.29 -10.07
C GLY A 498 -20.02 18.45 -9.90
N TYR A 499 -19.89 17.25 -9.33
CA TYR A 499 -21.02 16.44 -8.91
C TYR A 499 -21.84 17.16 -7.83
N ALA A 500 -23.17 17.15 -7.96
CA ALA A 500 -24.08 17.73 -6.99
C ALA A 500 -24.13 16.92 -5.68
N ASP A 501 -23.97 15.60 -5.79
CA ASP A 501 -23.95 14.65 -4.68
C ASP A 501 -23.26 13.33 -5.10
N ALA A 502 -23.10 12.43 -4.13
CA ALA A 502 -22.55 11.10 -4.34
C ALA A 502 -23.36 10.25 -5.34
N ALA A 503 -24.68 10.48 -5.45
CA ALA A 503 -25.52 9.72 -6.37
C ALA A 503 -25.24 10.09 -7.83
N GLU A 504 -24.84 11.34 -8.10
CA GLU A 504 -24.37 11.74 -9.43
C GLU A 504 -23.05 11.05 -9.80
N ALA A 505 -22.06 11.07 -8.89
CA ALA A 505 -20.78 10.38 -9.08
C ALA A 505 -20.97 8.88 -9.36
N LEU A 506 -21.88 8.22 -8.63
CA LEU A 506 -22.21 6.79 -8.83
C LEU A 506 -22.68 6.45 -10.25
N THR A 507 -23.23 7.41 -11.00
CA THR A 507 -23.69 7.15 -12.37
C THR A 507 -22.56 6.88 -13.36
N HIS A 508 -21.32 7.16 -12.96
CA HIS A 508 -20.10 6.94 -13.75
C HIS A 508 -19.41 5.60 -13.46
N PHE A 509 -19.94 4.80 -12.53
CA PHE A 509 -19.45 3.46 -12.22
C PHE A 509 -20.16 2.40 -13.08
N SER A 510 -19.42 1.37 -13.46
CA SER A 510 -19.93 0.27 -14.29
C SER A 510 -19.29 -1.06 -13.94
N ASP A 511 -20.09 -2.13 -13.95
CA ASP A 511 -19.60 -3.51 -13.84
C ASP A 511 -18.85 -3.93 -15.11
N GLN A 512 -17.61 -4.40 -14.97
CA GLN A 512 -16.80 -4.91 -16.07
C GLN A 512 -16.03 -6.16 -15.67
N SER A 513 -16.50 -7.33 -16.16
CA SER A 513 -15.76 -8.60 -16.09
C SER A 513 -15.32 -9.05 -14.69
N GLY A 514 -16.12 -8.78 -13.65
CA GLY A 514 -15.78 -9.12 -12.25
C GLY A 514 -15.02 -8.02 -11.50
N ASN A 515 -14.89 -6.84 -12.11
CA ASN A 515 -14.41 -5.61 -11.49
C ASN A 515 -15.50 -4.54 -11.59
N VAL A 516 -15.33 -3.46 -10.83
CA VAL A 516 -16.08 -2.22 -11.03
C VAL A 516 -15.14 -1.18 -11.63
N VAL A 517 -15.62 -0.40 -12.59
CA VAL A 517 -14.83 0.65 -13.26
C VAL A 517 -15.56 1.98 -13.16
N PHE A 518 -14.87 3.00 -12.66
CA PHE A 518 -15.26 4.40 -12.77
C PHE A 518 -14.60 5.03 -14.00
N SER A 519 -15.35 5.83 -14.76
CA SER A 519 -14.77 6.64 -15.83
C SER A 519 -15.50 7.97 -16.01
N ASP A 520 -14.82 9.06 -15.71
CA ASP A 520 -15.27 10.42 -15.98
C ASP A 520 -14.08 11.39 -16.00
N GLN A 521 -14.23 12.53 -16.68
CA GLN A 521 -13.29 13.66 -16.63
C GLN A 521 -11.81 13.34 -16.88
N GLY A 522 -11.52 12.29 -17.65
CA GLY A 522 -10.15 11.88 -17.98
C GLY A 522 -9.55 10.85 -17.02
N HIS A 523 -10.30 10.44 -15.99
CA HIS A 523 -9.93 9.35 -15.11
C HIS A 523 -10.55 8.03 -15.59
N THR A 524 -9.82 6.94 -15.42
CA THR A 524 -10.35 5.58 -15.47
C THR A 524 -9.82 4.84 -14.25
N VAL A 525 -10.71 4.39 -13.36
CA VAL A 525 -10.31 3.69 -12.14
C VAL A 525 -10.90 2.29 -12.16
N THR A 526 -10.06 1.27 -12.03
CA THR A 526 -10.46 -0.14 -11.96
C THR A 526 -10.38 -0.62 -10.52
N PHE A 527 -11.51 -0.97 -9.93
CA PHE A 527 -11.61 -1.60 -8.62
C PHE A 527 -11.65 -3.12 -8.81
N VAL A 528 -10.52 -3.78 -8.54
CA VAL A 528 -10.31 -5.20 -8.82
C VAL A 528 -11.14 -6.06 -7.87
N GLY A 529 -11.90 -7.02 -8.41
CA GLY A 529 -12.67 -7.96 -7.60
C GLY A 529 -13.84 -7.36 -6.82
N ALA A 530 -14.10 -6.05 -6.95
CA ALA A 530 -15.15 -5.35 -6.24
C ALA A 530 -16.55 -5.73 -6.77
N ASP A 531 -17.55 -5.73 -5.87
CA ASP A 531 -18.96 -5.88 -6.21
C ASP A 531 -19.63 -4.51 -6.30
N MET A 532 -20.34 -4.24 -7.40
CA MET A 532 -21.10 -2.98 -7.59
C MET A 532 -22.09 -2.70 -6.45
N ALA A 533 -22.54 -3.73 -5.72
CA ALA A 533 -23.40 -3.56 -4.55
C ALA A 533 -22.72 -2.84 -3.37
N TRP A 534 -21.39 -2.76 -3.33
CA TRP A 534 -20.65 -2.04 -2.29
C TRP A 534 -20.67 -0.52 -2.49
N PHE A 535 -20.80 -0.07 -3.75
CA PHE A 535 -20.76 1.34 -4.14
C PHE A 535 -22.09 2.03 -3.83
N THR A 536 -22.18 2.52 -2.59
CA THR A 536 -23.33 3.24 -2.05
C THR A 536 -23.01 4.73 -1.89
N PRO A 537 -24.01 5.63 -1.82
CA PRO A 537 -23.75 7.06 -1.59
C PRO A 537 -22.92 7.32 -0.33
N GLU A 538 -23.01 6.45 0.68
CA GLU A 538 -22.25 6.54 1.92
C GLU A 538 -20.74 6.22 1.75
N MET A 539 -20.35 5.57 0.65
CA MET A 539 -18.96 5.27 0.31
C MET A 539 -18.28 6.43 -0.42
N ILE A 540 -19.07 7.33 -1.03
CA ILE A 540 -18.55 8.37 -1.91
C ILE A 540 -18.69 9.74 -1.26
N PHE A 541 -17.59 10.48 -1.23
CA PHE A 541 -17.61 11.89 -0.91
C PHE A 541 -17.20 12.74 -2.11
N VAL A 542 -17.89 13.86 -2.26
CA VAL A 542 -17.64 14.86 -3.32
C VAL A 542 -17.54 16.21 -2.64
N ASP A 543 -16.59 17.05 -3.06
CA ASP A 543 -16.54 18.43 -2.56
C ASP A 543 -17.86 19.14 -2.92
N GLN A 544 -18.49 19.85 -1.98
CA GLN A 544 -19.64 20.71 -2.31
C GLN A 544 -19.15 22.08 -2.76
N SER A 545 -19.71 22.57 -3.87
CA SER A 545 -19.37 23.84 -4.52
C SER A 545 -19.49 25.07 -3.62
#